data_AF-A0A8X6GTK5-F1
#
_entry.id   AF-A0A8X6GTK5-F1
#
_cell.length_a   1.000
_cell.length_b   1.000
_cell.length_c   1.000
_cell.angle_alpha   90.00
_cell.angle_beta   90.00
_cell.angle_gamma   90.00
#
_symmetry.space_group_name_H-M   'P 1'
#
loop_
_entity.id
_entity.type
_entity.pdbx_description
1 polymer ?
#
loop_
_entity_poly.entity_id
_entity_poly.type
_entity_poly.pdbx_seq_one_letter_code
_entity_poly.pdbx_strand_id
1 'polypeptide(L)'
;VIIENLVIYDGTNSTKQHVKIIEFFYSCERPIVMTRCKYRQYFHLRSAPTAFMIRSLVSRFEELSSVAYHPGRGAHRNIYSEDSV
;
A
#
# COMPACT_ATOMS: atom_id res chain seq x y z
N VAL A 1 -9.91 2.43 13.23
CA VAL A 1 -8.99 3.59 13.04
C VAL A 1 -7.72 3.01 12.44
N ILE A 2 -7.36 3.07 11.15
CA ILE A 2 -7.68 3.93 10.00
C ILE A 2 -7.39 3.08 8.76
N ILE A 3 -8.32 2.94 7.81
CA ILE A 3 -8.00 2.56 6.41
C ILE A 3 -8.69 3.57 5.47
N GLU A 4 -8.61 4.86 5.82
CA GLU A 4 -9.20 5.93 5.02
C GLU A 4 -8.17 6.72 4.21
N ASN A 5 -6.87 6.50 4.43
CA ASN A 5 -5.81 7.33 3.83
C ASN A 5 -5.05 6.69 2.65
N LEU A 6 -5.56 5.63 2.03
CA LEU A 6 -4.99 5.07 0.80
C LEU A 6 -5.71 5.59 -0.45
N VAL A 7 -5.83 6.91 -0.59
CA VAL A 7 -6.42 7.55 -1.78
C VAL A 7 -5.29 8.18 -2.62
N ILE A 8 -4.78 7.45 -3.62
CA ILE A 8 -3.98 8.01 -4.73
C ILE A 8 -4.27 7.24 -6.04
N TYR A 9 -4.89 7.97 -6.98
CA TYR A 9 -5.15 7.81 -8.43
C TYR A 9 -5.97 6.65 -9.02
N ASP A 10 -7.13 7.07 -9.56
CA ASP A 10 -7.95 6.54 -10.66
C ASP A 10 -8.43 5.07 -10.63
N GLY A 11 -9.74 4.88 -10.41
CA GLY A 11 -10.44 3.59 -10.46
C GLY A 11 -10.63 2.92 -9.10
N THR A 12 -11.78 3.14 -8.47
CA THR A 12 -12.20 2.58 -7.16
C THR A 12 -12.05 1.06 -6.99
N ASN A 13 -11.94 0.30 -8.08
CA ASN A 13 -11.63 -1.14 -8.06
C ASN A 13 -10.15 -1.45 -7.81
N SER A 14 -9.22 -0.61 -8.28
CA SER A 14 -7.77 -0.76 -8.13
C SER A 14 -7.36 -0.65 -6.65
N THR A 15 -7.88 0.34 -5.93
CA THR A 15 -7.62 0.51 -4.49
C THR A 15 -8.10 -0.69 -3.67
N LYS A 16 -9.30 -1.19 -3.94
CA LYS A 16 -9.85 -2.39 -3.26
C LYS A 16 -8.99 -3.63 -3.52
N GLN A 17 -8.50 -3.78 -4.76
CA GLN A 17 -7.57 -4.86 -5.10
C GLN A 17 -6.25 -4.72 -4.35
N HIS A 18 -5.67 -3.52 -4.26
CA HIS A 18 -4.44 -3.27 -3.52
C HIS A 18 -4.55 -3.59 -2.02
N VAL A 19 -5.65 -3.18 -1.37
CA VAL A 19 -5.92 -3.50 0.03
C VAL A 19 -5.99 -5.02 0.21
N LYS A 20 -6.75 -5.73 -0.65
CA LYS A 20 -6.86 -7.18 -0.58
C LYS A 20 -5.52 -7.90 -0.80
N ILE A 21 -4.66 -7.38 -1.67
CA ILE A 21 -3.30 -7.92 -1.86
C ILE A 21 -2.51 -7.88 -0.56
N ILE A 22 -2.54 -6.74 0.14
CA ILE A 22 -1.83 -6.56 1.42
C ILE A 22 -2.43 -7.49 2.48
N GLU A 23 -3.76 -7.54 2.61
CA GLU A 23 -4.44 -8.46 3.53
C GLU A 23 -4.07 -9.92 3.27
N PHE A 24 -4.08 -10.37 2.02
CA PHE A 24 -3.70 -11.74 1.68
C PHE A 24 -2.24 -12.02 2.00
N PHE A 25 -1.34 -11.06 1.75
CA PHE A 25 0.07 -11.19 2.07
C PHE A 25 0.30 -11.45 3.55
N TYR A 26 -0.31 -10.66 4.43
CA TYR A 26 -0.18 -10.84 5.87
C TYR A 26 -0.95 -12.07 6.40
N SER A 27 -2.11 -12.41 5.82
CA SER A 27 -2.91 -13.58 6.24
C SER A 27 -2.26 -14.94 5.94
N CYS A 28 -1.27 -14.95 5.05
CA CYS A 28 -0.61 -16.18 4.60
C CYS A 28 0.77 -16.40 5.23
N GLU A 29 1.19 -15.58 6.19
CA GLU A 29 2.57 -15.54 6.71
C GLU A 29 3.61 -15.01 5.70
N ARG A 30 3.21 -14.08 4.80
CA ARG A 30 4.07 -13.41 3.80
C ARG A 30 4.58 -14.20 2.57
N PRO A 31 4.03 -15.37 2.15
CA PRO A 31 4.39 -16.02 0.90
C PRO A 31 3.69 -15.37 -0.30
N ILE A 32 4.49 -14.89 -1.26
CA ILE A 32 4.02 -14.28 -2.51
C ILE A 32 3.16 -15.26 -3.33
N VAL A 33 3.54 -16.54 -3.38
CA VAL A 33 2.81 -17.56 -4.16
C VAL A 33 1.39 -17.73 -3.62
N MET A 34 1.21 -17.86 -2.31
CA MET A 34 -0.14 -18.01 -1.73
C MET A 34 -0.95 -16.72 -1.82
N THR A 35 -0.30 -15.56 -1.69
CA THR A 35 -0.94 -14.26 -1.93
C THR A 35 -1.58 -14.20 -3.32
N ARG A 36 -0.84 -14.66 -4.35
CA ARG A 36 -1.34 -14.74 -5.74
C ARG A 36 -2.46 -15.77 -5.91
N CYS A 37 -2.37 -16.91 -5.23
CA CYS A 37 -3.43 -17.92 -5.25
C CYS A 37 -4.73 -17.40 -4.64
N LYS A 38 -4.68 -16.82 -3.42
CA LYS A 38 -5.86 -16.22 -2.77
C LYS A 38 -6.43 -15.07 -3.59
N TYR A 39 -5.59 -14.22 -4.17
CA TYR A 39 -6.05 -13.14 -5.03
C TYR A 39 -6.88 -13.64 -6.23
N ARG A 40 -6.39 -14.65 -6.95
CA ARG A 40 -7.12 -15.25 -8.09
C ARG A 40 -8.43 -15.89 -7.65
N GLN A 41 -8.40 -16.61 -6.52
CA GLN A 41 -9.60 -17.25 -5.97
C GLN A 41 -10.65 -16.20 -5.58
N TYR A 42 -10.23 -15.13 -4.91
CA TYR A 42 -11.15 -14.10 -4.41
C TYR A 42 -11.79 -13.27 -5.53
N PHE A 43 -11.01 -12.83 -6.52
CA PHE A 43 -11.52 -11.99 -7.62
C PHE A 43 -11.99 -12.81 -8.84
N HIS A 44 -11.88 -14.13 -8.81
CA HIS A 44 -12.19 -15.03 -9.92
C HIS A 44 -11.45 -14.67 -11.23
N LEU A 45 -10.18 -14.27 -11.11
CA LEU A 45 -9.34 -13.85 -12.22
C LEU A 45 -8.32 -14.92 -12.61
N ARG A 46 -7.99 -15.01 -13.90
CA ARG A 46 -6.88 -15.85 -14.40
C ARG A 46 -5.52 -15.23 -14.10
N SER A 47 -5.43 -13.91 -14.15
CA SER A 47 -4.23 -13.15 -13.84
C SER A 47 -4.14 -12.85 -12.35
N ALA A 48 -2.90 -12.80 -11.85
CA ALA A 48 -2.57 -12.41 -10.49
C ALA A 48 -1.57 -11.26 -10.52
N PRO A 49 -1.52 -10.41 -9.48
CA PRO A 49 -0.50 -9.37 -9.36
C PRO A 49 0.90 -9.98 -9.44
N THR A 50 1.83 -9.23 -10.01
CA THR A 50 3.23 -9.63 -10.12
C THR A 50 3.90 -9.61 -8.74
N ALA A 51 4.98 -10.37 -8.59
CA ALA A 51 5.77 -10.35 -7.36
C ALA A 51 6.28 -8.93 -7.03
N PHE A 52 6.67 -8.18 -8.07
CA PHE A 52 7.09 -6.78 -7.94
C PHE A 52 5.97 -5.91 -7.37
N MET A 53 4.77 -5.98 -7.95
CA MET A 53 3.61 -5.20 -7.48
C MET A 53 3.28 -5.51 -6.02
N ILE A 54 3.26 -6.80 -5.63
CA ILE A 54 3.00 -7.22 -4.25
C ILE A 54 4.05 -6.60 -3.31
N ARG A 55 5.34 -6.70 -3.64
CA ARG A 55 6.43 -6.14 -2.82
C ARG A 55 6.34 -4.62 -2.71
N SER A 56 6.07 -3.92 -3.82
CA SER A 56 5.94 -2.46 -3.80
C SER A 56 4.76 -2.00 -2.95
N LEU A 57 3.61 -2.68 -3.02
CA LEU A 57 2.45 -2.37 -2.20
C LEU A 57 2.70 -2.64 -0.71
N VAL A 58 3.37 -3.76 -0.38
CA VAL A 58 3.75 -4.09 0.99
C VAL A 58 4.77 -3.08 1.54
N SER A 59 5.82 -2.75 0.79
CA SER A 59 6.83 -1.75 1.19
C SER A 59 6.18 -0.40 1.49
N ARG A 60 5.32 0.07 0.57
CA ARG A 60 4.61 1.33 0.75
C ARG A 60 3.67 1.29 1.96
N PHE A 61 3.01 0.16 2.20
CA PHE A 61 2.17 -0.03 3.38
C PHE A 61 2.98 -0.03 4.68
N GLU A 62 4.12 -0.71 4.71
CA GLU A 62 5.04 -0.73 5.85
C GLU A 62 5.65 0.66 6.11
N GLU A 63 6.05 1.39 5.06
CA GLU A 63 6.53 2.78 5.16
C GLU A 63 5.47 3.70 5.76
N LEU A 64 4.23 3.65 5.26
CA LEU A 64 3.13 4.47 5.78
C LEU A 64 2.74 4.08 7.22
N SER A 65 2.74 2.79 7.53
CA SER A 65 2.45 2.29 8.88
C SER A 65 3.57 2.65 9.87
N SER A 66 4.82 2.66 9.40
CA SER A 66 6.01 3.08 10.15
C SER A 66 6.00 4.60 10.39
N VAL A 67 5.64 5.40 9.38
CA VAL A 67 5.49 6.86 9.50
C VAL A 67 4.34 7.25 10.44
N ALA A 68 3.26 6.46 10.51
CA ALA A 68 2.19 6.65 11.49
C ALA A 68 2.62 6.34 12.93
N TYR A 69 3.75 5.64 13.15
CA TYR A 69 4.35 5.40 14.47
C TYR A 69 5.63 6.21 14.67
N HIS A 70 5.56 7.53 14.44
CA HIS A 70 6.49 8.48 15.04
C HIS A 70 5.71 9.45 15.93
N PRO A 71 5.61 9.20 17.25
CA PRO A 71 5.25 10.24 18.20
C PRO A 71 6.41 11.26 18.23
N GLY A 72 6.36 12.25 17.33
CA GLY A 72 7.25 13.42 17.39
C GLY A 72 8.45 13.45 16.43
N ARG A 73 8.29 13.13 15.14
CA ARG A 73 9.21 13.65 14.11
C ARG A 73 8.47 14.46 13.07
N GLY A 74 8.61 15.78 13.22
CA GLY A 74 7.93 16.80 12.44
C GLY A 74 8.13 16.65 10.94
N ALA A 75 7.04 16.94 10.23
CA ALA A 75 7.08 17.26 8.82
C ALA A 75 7.93 18.52 8.62
N HIS A 76 9.23 18.35 8.30
CA HIS A 76 9.99 19.41 7.65
C HIS A 76 9.46 19.52 6.21
N ARG A 77 8.43 20.35 6.02
CA ARG A 77 8.13 20.90 4.71
C ARG A 77 9.22 21.95 4.46
N ASN A 78 10.06 21.72 3.47
CA ASN A 78 10.93 22.76 2.92
C ASN A 78 10.04 23.93 2.49
N ILE A 79 10.08 25.01 3.27
CA ILE A 79 9.62 26.32 2.82
C ILE A 79 10.66 26.75 1.80
N TYR A 80 10.33 26.65 0.52
CA TYR A 80 11.00 27.42 -0.51
C TYR A 80 10.67 28.88 -0.21
N SER A 81 11.56 29.55 0.51
CA SER A 81 11.56 31.00 0.64
C SER A 81 12.27 31.53 -0.59
N GLU A 82 11.55 31.69 -1.69
CA GLU A 82 12.01 32.58 -2.76
C GLU A 82 11.75 34.02 -2.30
N ASP A 83 12.85 34.61 -1.84
CA ASP A 83 13.27 36.00 -1.95
C ASP A 83 12.23 37.12 -1.85
N SER A 84 12.40 37.85 -0.75
CA SER A 84 12.03 39.26 -0.61
C SER A 84 12.84 40.13 -1.57
N VAL A 85 12.16 40.88 -2.45
CA VAL A 85 12.51 42.28 -2.83
C VAL A 85 11.22 43.03 -3.15
#